data_AF-A0A1Q7PZG4-F1
#
_entry.id   AF-A0A1Q7PZG4-F1
#
_cell.length_a   1.000
_cell.length_b   1.000
_cell.length_c   1.000
_cell.angle_alpha   90.00
_cell.angle_beta   90.00
_cell.angle_gamma   90.00
#
_symmetry.space_group_name_H-M   'P 1'
#
loop_
_entity.id
_entity.type
_entity.pdbx_description
1 polymer ?
#
loop_
_entity_poly.entity_id
_entity_poly.type
_entity_poly.pdbx_seq_one_letter_code
_entity_poly.pdbx_strand_id
1 'polypeptide(L)'
;MFLGRDTLDLAALEQLVDPGQARAIAAALIWVADHGLVDGMRTMRELLGLIELEIAQRGLEGLAPDGVPGDLAFPRRQEIAAAINRLRTLRVKS
;
A
#
# COMPACT_ATOMS: atom_id res chain seq x y z
N MET A 1 6.00 12.30 -5.73
CA MET A 1 5.20 11.09 -6.01
C MET A 1 3.81 11.43 -5.51
N PHE A 2 2.78 11.46 -6.35
CA PHE A 2 1.41 11.68 -5.89
C PHE A 2 0.73 10.32 -5.77
N LEU A 3 0.30 9.98 -4.57
CA LEU A 3 -0.55 8.83 -4.27
C LEU A 3 -1.83 9.44 -3.70
N GLY A 4 -2.85 9.65 -4.53
CA GLY A 4 -4.21 9.93 -4.07
C GLY A 4 -5.06 8.66 -4.21
N ARG A 5 -6.20 8.60 -3.50
CA ARG A 5 -7.18 7.51 -3.69
C ARG A 5 -7.58 7.35 -5.16
N ASP A 6 -7.67 8.45 -5.91
CA ASP A 6 -8.00 8.45 -7.34
C ASP A 6 -6.85 8.00 -8.24
N THR A 7 -5.60 8.02 -7.75
CA THR A 7 -4.40 7.64 -8.52
C THR A 7 -4.01 6.18 -8.30
N LEU A 8 -4.51 5.57 -7.21
CA LEU A 8 -4.23 4.19 -6.88
C LEU A 8 -5.28 3.30 -7.57
N ASP A 9 -4.97 2.81 -8.76
CA ASP A 9 -5.80 1.81 -9.43
C ASP A 9 -5.69 0.47 -8.68
N LEU A 10 -6.61 0.27 -7.74
CA LEU A 10 -6.75 -0.94 -6.94
C LEU A 10 -6.97 -2.17 -7.80
N ALA A 11 -7.68 -2.05 -8.92
CA ALA A 11 -7.92 -3.15 -9.83
C ALA A 11 -6.61 -3.57 -10.54
N ALA A 12 -5.80 -2.60 -10.95
CA ALA A 12 -4.46 -2.88 -11.47
C ALA A 12 -3.56 -3.53 -10.42
N LEU A 13 -3.64 -3.10 -9.16
CA LEU A 13 -2.87 -3.69 -8.06
C LEU A 13 -3.29 -5.14 -7.77
N GLU A 14 -4.59 -5.43 -7.77
CA GLU A 14 -5.14 -6.79 -7.61
C GLU A 14 -4.76 -7.74 -8.75
N GLN A 15 -4.52 -7.22 -9.96
CA GLN A 15 -4.03 -8.01 -11.10
C GLN A 15 -2.52 -8.32 -11.03
N LEU A 16 -1.77 -7.58 -10.20
CA LEU A 16 -0.30 -7.61 -10.16
C LEU A 16 0.27 -8.33 -8.93
N VAL A 17 -0.59 -8.65 -7.96
CA VAL A 17 -0.24 -9.32 -6.72
C VAL A 17 -1.31 -10.36 -6.41
N ASP A 18 -0.96 -11.38 -5.62
CA ASP A 18 -1.94 -12.34 -5.14
C ASP A 18 -3.17 -11.62 -4.52
N PRO A 19 -4.41 -12.01 -4.84
CA PRO A 19 -5.63 -11.32 -4.39
C PRO A 19 -5.73 -11.19 -2.87
N GLY A 20 -5.07 -12.09 -2.13
CA GLY A 20 -4.98 -11.97 -0.69
C GLY A 20 -4.07 -10.81 -0.26
N GLN A 21 -2.89 -10.70 -0.85
CA GLN A 21 -1.93 -9.67 -0.47
C GLN A 21 -2.21 -8.29 -1.09
N ALA A 22 -2.84 -8.24 -2.27
CA ALA A 22 -3.15 -7.00 -2.96
C ALA A 22 -3.94 -6.02 -2.11
N ARG A 23 -4.93 -6.52 -1.35
CA ARG A 23 -5.78 -5.69 -0.47
C ARG A 23 -5.04 -5.14 0.74
N ALA A 24 -4.14 -5.93 1.34
CA ALA A 24 -3.30 -5.45 2.44
C ALA A 24 -2.29 -4.39 1.95
N ILE A 25 -1.73 -4.56 0.75
CA ILE A 25 -0.85 -3.57 0.12
C ILE A 25 -1.63 -2.31 -0.23
N ALA A 26 -2.83 -2.44 -0.78
CA ALA A 26 -3.73 -1.32 -1.06
C ALA A 26 -4.01 -0.49 0.19
N ALA A 27 -4.40 -1.15 1.30
CA ALA A 27 -4.64 -0.51 2.58
C ALA A 27 -3.41 0.27 3.08
N ALA A 28 -2.22 -0.34 2.98
CA ALA A 28 -0.97 0.34 3.35
C ALA A 28 -0.69 1.59 2.51
N LEU A 29 -0.97 1.54 1.20
CA LEU A 29 -0.76 2.67 0.28
C LEU A 29 -1.78 3.78 0.49
N ILE A 30 -3.05 3.43 0.74
CA ILE A 30 -4.10 4.37 1.09
C ILE A 30 -3.78 5.04 2.42
N TRP A 31 -3.35 4.27 3.42
CA TRP A 31 -3.00 4.80 4.73
C TRP A 31 -1.88 5.86 4.65
N VAL A 32 -0.79 5.61 3.92
CA VAL A 32 0.28 6.62 3.77
C VAL A 32 -0.18 7.85 2.98
N ALA A 33 -1.10 7.69 2.02
CA ALA A 33 -1.68 8.78 1.27
C ALA A 33 -2.59 9.65 2.15
N ASP A 34 -3.51 9.03 2.88
CA ASP A 34 -4.49 9.71 3.76
C ASP A 34 -3.80 10.44 4.91
N HIS A 35 -2.66 9.93 5.41
CA HIS A 35 -1.86 10.59 6.44
C HIS A 35 -0.91 11.67 5.89
N GLY A 36 -0.95 11.96 4.59
CA GLY A 36 -0.09 12.97 3.96
C GLY A 36 1.40 12.62 4.02
N LEU A 37 1.74 11.34 4.20
CA LEU A 37 3.13 10.90 4.35
C LEU A 37 3.87 10.93 3.00
N VAL A 38 3.11 10.88 1.90
CA VAL A 38 3.61 11.00 0.53
C VAL A 38 3.79 12.48 0.14
N ASP A 39 4.64 13.16 0.89
CA ASP A 39 4.91 14.61 0.78
C ASP A 39 6.06 14.97 -0.17
N GLY A 40 6.72 13.97 -0.76
CA GLY A 40 7.92 14.16 -1.59
C GLY A 40 9.21 14.36 -0.80
N MET A 41 9.14 14.42 0.53
CA MET A 41 10.29 14.52 1.43
C MET A 41 10.74 13.14 1.90
N ARG A 42 9.80 12.21 2.09
CA ARG A 42 10.09 10.84 2.51
C ARG A 42 10.44 9.93 1.34
N THR A 43 11.50 9.16 1.52
CA THR A 43 11.88 8.06 0.64
C THR A 43 10.89 6.90 0.77
N MET A 44 10.85 6.06 -0.27
CA MET A 44 10.06 4.82 -0.24
C MET A 44 10.45 3.91 0.94
N ARG A 45 11.74 3.90 1.30
CA ARG A 45 12.28 3.13 2.42
C ARG A 45 11.69 3.58 3.76
N GLU A 46 11.49 4.88 3.93
CA GLU A 46 10.90 5.47 5.14
C GLU A 46 9.39 5.23 5.20
N LEU A 47 8.69 5.39 4.08
CA LEU A 47 7.25 5.08 4.00
C LEU A 47 6.96 3.61 4.37
N LEU A 48 7.74 2.69 3.82
CA LEU A 48 7.63 1.26 4.17
C LEU A 48 7.92 1.00 5.65
N GLY A 49 8.90 1.70 6.23
CA GLY A 49 9.20 1.57 7.66
C GLY A 49 8.08 2.10 8.56
N LEU A 50 7.38 3.18 8.15
CA LEU A 50 6.22 3.70 8.87
C LEU A 50 5.04 2.73 8.82
N ILE A 51 4.79 2.12 7.66
CA ILE A 51 3.78 1.07 7.49
C ILE A 51 4.09 -0.13 8.40
N GLU A 52 5.33 -0.62 8.38
CA GLU A 52 5.78 -1.73 9.25
C GLU A 52 5.58 -1.40 10.73
N LEU A 53 5.89 -0.16 11.13
CA LEU A 53 5.75 0.29 12.51
C LEU A 53 4.28 0.38 12.94
N GLU A 54 3.40 0.96 12.11
CA GLU A 54 1.98 1.07 12.41
C GLU A 54 1.36 -0.32 12.63
N ILE A 55 1.72 -1.27 11.77
CA ILE A 55 1.23 -2.65 11.86
C ILE A 55 1.81 -3.37 13.07
N ALA A 56 3.09 -3.16 13.40
CA ALA A 56 3.69 -3.75 14.59
C ALA A 56 3.02 -3.24 15.88
N GLN A 57 2.49 -2.02 15.88
CA GLN A 57 1.84 -1.41 17.04
C GLN A 57 0.34 -1.69 17.12
N ARG A 58 -0.35 -1.72 15.99
CA ARG A 58 -1.83 -1.71 15.91
C ARG A 58 -2.41 -2.84 15.08
N GLY A 59 -1.58 -3.72 14.54
CA GLY A 59 -2.02 -4.75 13.60
C GLY A 59 -2.52 -4.16 12.29
N LEU A 60 -3.18 -4.99 11.47
CA LEU A 60 -3.76 -4.57 10.19
C LEU A 60 -4.90 -3.56 10.35
N GLU A 61 -5.55 -3.55 11.51
CA GLU A 61 -6.63 -2.61 11.88
C GLU A 61 -6.14 -1.15 11.88
N GLY A 62 -4.85 -0.91 12.17
CA GLY A 62 -4.24 0.42 12.10
C GLY A 62 -4.16 0.99 10.68
N LEU A 63 -4.12 0.12 9.66
CA LEU A 63 -4.11 0.51 8.25
C LEU A 63 -5.51 0.54 7.63
N ALA A 64 -6.36 -0.41 8.01
CA ALA A 64 -7.71 -0.56 7.50
C ALA A 64 -8.67 -0.77 8.68
N PRO A 65 -9.24 0.32 9.23
CA PRO A 65 -10.17 0.26 10.37
C PRO A 65 -11.43 -0.56 10.06
N ASP A 66 -11.87 -0.55 8.80
CA ASP A 66 -13.02 -1.33 8.32
C ASP A 66 -12.69 -2.82 8.06
N GLY A 67 -11.45 -3.22 8.36
CA GLY A 67 -10.92 -4.56 8.15
C GLY A 67 -10.52 -4.83 6.70
N VAL A 68 -9.60 -5.78 6.52
CA VAL A 68 -9.31 -6.36 5.20
C VAL A 68 -10.02 -7.72 5.13
N PRO A 69 -10.94 -7.98 4.17
CA PRO A 69 -11.67 -9.24 4.12
C PRO A 69 -10.74 -10.45 3.91
N GLY A 70 -10.72 -11.37 4.88
CA GLY A 70 -10.01 -12.66 4.83
C GLY A 70 -8.83 -12.78 5.82
N ASP A 71 -8.39 -14.01 6.09
CA ASP A 71 -7.19 -14.37 6.90
C ASP A 71 -5.89 -13.94 6.22
N LEU A 72 -5.74 -12.64 5.99
CA LEU A 72 -4.62 -12.13 5.21
C LEU A 72 -3.37 -12.05 6.06
N ALA A 73 -2.39 -12.88 5.70
CA ALA A 73 -1.03 -12.74 6.20
C ALA A 73 -0.42 -11.42 5.73
N PHE A 74 0.30 -10.77 6.64
CA PHE A 74 0.93 -9.47 6.40
C PHE A 74 1.87 -9.51 5.17
N PRO A 75 1.70 -8.61 4.18
CA PRO A 75 2.62 -8.50 3.07
C PRO A 75 3.98 -8.01 3.54
N ARG A 76 5.02 -8.75 3.21
CA ARG A 76 6.41 -8.39 3.52
C ARG A 76 6.76 -7.08 2.82
N ARG A 77 7.72 -6.37 3.40
CA ARG A 77 8.34 -5.17 2.82
C ARG A 77 8.62 -5.26 1.32
N GLN A 78 9.12 -6.43 0.88
CA GLN A 78 9.49 -6.71 -0.50
C GLN A 78 8.27 -6.79 -1.42
N GLU A 79 7.14 -7.30 -0.92
CA GLU A 79 5.88 -7.41 -1.64
C GLU A 79 5.25 -6.03 -1.84
N ILE A 80 5.26 -5.19 -0.80
CA ILE A 80 4.82 -3.79 -0.89
C ILE A 80 5.73 -3.01 -1.86
N ALA A 81 7.05 -3.16 -1.76
CA ALA A 81 7.99 -2.51 -2.67
C ALA A 81 7.81 -2.97 -4.13
N ALA A 82 7.57 -4.26 -4.36
CA ALA A 82 7.32 -4.82 -5.68
C ALA A 82 6.01 -4.28 -6.28
N ALA A 83 4.94 -4.20 -5.48
CA ALA A 83 3.68 -3.60 -5.89
C ALA A 83 3.84 -2.14 -6.30
N ILE A 84 4.55 -1.34 -5.51
CA ILE A 84 4.81 0.07 -5.84
C ILE A 84 5.66 0.22 -7.09
N ASN A 85 6.69 -0.60 -7.25
CA ASN A 85 7.50 -0.61 -8.46
C ASN A 85 6.64 -0.97 -9.69
N ARG A 86 5.71 -1.92 -9.56
CA ARG A 86 4.78 -2.28 -10.64
C ARG A 86 3.77 -1.16 -10.94
N LEU A 87 3.25 -0.47 -9.92
CA LEU A 87 2.39 0.72 -10.09
C LEU A 87 3.15 1.85 -10.81
N ARG A 88 4.43 2.07 -10.49
CA ARG A 88 5.27 3.05 -11.21
C ARG A 88 5.50 2.68 -12.67
N THR A 89 5.53 1.40 -13.00
CA THR A 89 5.61 0.92 -14.39
C THR A 89 4.27 0.91 -15.11
N LEU A 90 3.16 1.03 -14.37
CA LEU A 90 1.82 1.11 -14.93
C LEU A 90 1.64 2.51 -15.56
N ARG A 91 1.97 2.63 -16.85
CA ARG A 91 1.52 3.76 -17.65
C ARG A 91 0.03 3.58 -17.87
N VAL A 92 -0.79 4.36 -17.15
CA VAL A 92 -2.20 4.55 -17.50
C VAL A 92 -2.21 5.10 -18.93
N LYS A 93 -2.69 4.29 -19.88
CA LYS A 93 -3.01 4.81 -21.21
C LYS A 93 -4.22 5.73 -21.03
N SER A 94 -4.05 6.96 -21.51
CA SER A 94 -5.12 7.93 -21.76
C SER A 94 -6.19 7.32 -22.67
#